data_AF-A0A0C9RJV5-F1
#
_entry.id   AF-A0A0C9RJV5-F1
#
_cell.length_a   1.000
_cell.length_b   1.000
_cell.length_c   1.000
_cell.angle_alpha   90.00
_cell.angle_beta   90.00
_cell.angle_gamma   90.00
#
_symmetry.space_group_name_H-M   'P 1'
#
loop_
_entity.id
_entity.type
_entity.pdbx_description
1 polymer ?
#
loop_
_entity_poly.entity_id
_entity_poly.type
_entity_poly.pdbx_seq_one_letter_code
_entity_poly.pdbx_strand_id
1 'polypeptide(L)'
;DKEMKKTNDVNELMAFKFHYLGWIVSELMRCEEQCKAQRKEKLNEVDAGKHDFVELFIKRVLKENKIGQLDYIEFTLRDCVREFPFRDCTVFRQVVSQLAAKDPQPALMVFRNAINGHRGFADDTSYCSSCGNEKPDKKCSKCKQVKYCDRECQRLHWFMHKKTCARPTSNATASTSTSSAKEPIDTAELHEELSKITTS
;
A
#
# COMPACT_ATOMS: atom_id res chain seq x y z
N ASP A 1 -18.69 -25.85 33.82
CA ASP A 1 -18.54 -26.69 32.61
C ASP A 1 -19.23 -26.19 31.34
N LYS A 2 -19.37 -24.88 31.11
CA LYS A 2 -19.89 -24.32 29.84
C LYS A 2 -18.91 -23.39 29.12
N GLU A 3 -17.63 -23.47 29.44
CA GLU A 3 -16.56 -22.73 28.73
C GLU A 3 -15.58 -23.63 27.96
N MET A 4 -15.92 -24.92 27.76
CA MET A 4 -15.06 -25.90 27.07
C MET A 4 -15.57 -26.35 25.69
N LYS A 5 -16.23 -25.46 24.94
CA LYS A 5 -16.48 -25.68 23.50
C LYS A 5 -16.30 -24.39 22.68
N LYS A 6 -15.20 -23.66 22.91
CA LYS A 6 -14.67 -22.80 21.85
C LYS A 6 -13.97 -23.73 20.87
N THR A 7 -14.63 -23.96 19.74
CA THR A 7 -14.04 -24.49 18.52
C THR A 7 -12.64 -23.94 18.34
N ASN A 8 -11.74 -24.78 17.87
CA ASN A 8 -10.35 -24.49 17.56
C ASN A 8 -10.31 -23.39 16.48
N ASP A 9 -10.48 -22.13 16.88
CA ASP A 9 -10.51 -20.97 15.99
C ASP A 9 -9.09 -20.82 15.43
N VAL A 10 -8.88 -21.41 14.26
CA VAL A 10 -7.69 -21.11 13.46
C VAL A 10 -7.70 -19.61 13.25
N ASN A 11 -6.66 -18.93 13.73
CA ASN A 11 -6.54 -17.49 13.57
C ASN A 11 -6.30 -17.18 12.07
N GLU A 12 -7.40 -17.07 11.32
CA GLU A 12 -7.40 -16.92 9.86
C GLU A 12 -6.54 -15.73 9.43
N LEU A 13 -6.60 -14.64 10.20
CA LEU A 13 -5.82 -13.44 9.96
C LEU A 13 -4.33 -13.70 10.14
N MET A 14 -3.95 -14.45 11.17
CA MET A 14 -2.57 -14.83 11.41
C MET A 14 -2.05 -15.77 10.31
N ALA A 15 -2.87 -16.72 9.87
CA ALA A 15 -2.54 -17.59 8.74
C ALA A 15 -2.29 -16.78 7.47
N PHE A 16 -3.14 -15.79 7.17
CA PHE A 16 -2.94 -14.88 6.05
C PHE A 16 -1.68 -14.02 6.18
N LYS A 17 -1.40 -13.47 7.37
CA LYS A 17 -0.19 -12.69 7.65
C LYS A 17 1.08 -13.52 7.44
N PHE A 18 1.14 -14.73 7.98
CA PHE A 18 2.30 -15.61 7.81
C PHE A 18 2.48 -16.07 6.37
N HIS A 19 1.39 -16.39 5.67
CA HIS A 19 1.45 -16.69 4.24
C HIS A 19 2.00 -15.51 3.43
N TYR A 20 1.49 -14.31 3.69
CA TYR A 20 1.98 -13.10 3.04
C TYR A 20 3.47 -12.85 3.31
N LEU A 21 3.91 -12.96 4.56
CA LEU A 21 5.33 -12.83 4.92
C LEU A 21 6.19 -13.90 4.23
N GLY A 22 5.76 -15.16 4.26
CA GLY A 22 6.44 -16.26 3.59
C GLY A 22 6.53 -16.05 2.08
N TRP A 23 5.50 -15.46 1.47
CA TRP A 23 5.50 -15.13 0.05
C TRP A 23 6.53 -14.06 -0.30
N ILE A 24 6.62 -12.99 0.50
CA ILE A 24 7.62 -11.93 0.29
C ILE A 24 9.05 -12.46 0.48
N VAL A 25 9.28 -13.31 1.48
CA VAL A 25 10.58 -13.98 1.66
C VAL A 25 10.89 -14.87 0.45
N SER A 26 9.91 -15.60 -0.06
CA SER A 26 10.09 -16.44 -1.26
C SER A 26 10.44 -15.61 -2.51
N GLU A 27 9.81 -14.44 -2.67
CA GLU A 27 10.14 -13.51 -3.76
C GLU A 27 11.56 -12.93 -3.64
N LEU A 28 12.00 -12.62 -2.42
CA LEU A 28 13.38 -12.20 -2.16
C LEU A 28 14.38 -13.30 -2.52
N MET A 29 14.11 -14.54 -2.14
CA MET A 29 14.94 -15.71 -2.48
C MET A 29 15.01 -15.91 -4.00
N ARG A 30 13.87 -15.84 -4.71
CA ARG A 30 13.83 -15.89 -6.18
C ARG A 30 14.65 -14.76 -6.81
N CYS A 31 14.59 -13.55 -6.25
CA CYS A 31 15.41 -12.44 -6.72
C CYS A 31 16.91 -12.70 -6.52
N GLU A 32 17.30 -13.27 -5.39
CA GLU A 32 18.68 -13.65 -5.12
C GLU A 32 19.18 -14.72 -6.10
N GLU A 33 18.39 -15.77 -6.35
CA GLU A 33 18.70 -16.82 -7.31
C GLU A 33 18.87 -16.28 -8.73
N GLN A 34 17.98 -15.40 -9.18
CA GLN A 34 18.09 -14.73 -10.48
C GLN A 34 19.39 -13.92 -10.58
N CYS A 35 19.77 -13.19 -9.53
CA CYS A 35 21.02 -12.44 -9.51
C CYS A 35 22.25 -13.37 -9.55
N LYS A 36 22.22 -14.49 -8.84
CA LYS A 36 23.29 -15.51 -8.85
C LYS A 36 23.44 -16.14 -10.25
N ALA A 37 22.33 -16.47 -10.91
CA ALA A 37 22.32 -17.02 -12.26
C ALA A 37 22.94 -16.04 -13.28
N GLN A 38 22.52 -14.77 -13.25
CA GLN A 38 23.05 -13.71 -14.14
C GLN A 38 24.54 -13.44 -13.95
N ARG A 39 25.08 -13.62 -12.73
CA ARG A 39 26.53 -13.47 -12.46
C ARG A 39 27.33 -14.66 -13.00
N LYS A 40 26.78 -15.87 -12.97
CA LYS A 40 27.45 -17.08 -13.48
C LYS A 40 27.67 -17.03 -15.01
N GLU A 41 26.81 -16.32 -15.72
CA GLU A 41 26.92 -16.09 -17.17
C GLU A 41 27.89 -14.95 -17.55
N LYS A 42 28.19 -14.02 -16.63
CA LYS A 42 29.07 -12.87 -16.85
C LYS A 42 30.40 -13.03 -16.09
N LEU A 43 31.20 -14.01 -16.49
CA LEU A 43 32.54 -14.19 -15.94
C LEU A 43 33.52 -13.28 -16.70
N ASN A 44 33.79 -12.09 -16.15
CA ASN A 44 35.02 -11.28 -16.30
C ASN A 44 34.74 -9.84 -15.86
N GLU A 45 34.56 -9.59 -14.56
CA GLU A 45 34.80 -8.25 -14.01
C GLU A 45 34.99 -8.34 -12.50
N VAL A 46 36.18 -7.93 -12.06
CA VAL A 46 36.62 -7.85 -10.66
C VAL A 46 35.98 -6.61 -10.06
N ASP A 47 34.70 -6.72 -9.70
CA ASP A 47 34.13 -5.85 -8.67
C ASP A 47 33.01 -6.62 -7.96
N ALA A 48 33.41 -7.48 -7.03
CA ALA A 48 32.50 -8.10 -6.07
C ALA A 48 32.03 -7.07 -5.03
N GLY A 49 31.65 -5.88 -5.48
CA GLY A 49 30.87 -4.94 -4.71
C GLY A 49 29.54 -5.62 -4.38
N LYS A 50 29.11 -5.47 -3.13
CA LYS A 50 27.77 -5.78 -2.62
C LYS A 50 26.70 -4.97 -3.37
N HIS A 51 26.60 -5.07 -4.70
CA HIS A 51 25.40 -4.64 -5.40
C HIS A 51 24.34 -5.71 -5.16
N ASP A 52 23.68 -5.39 -4.05
CA ASP A 52 22.76 -6.13 -3.23
C ASP A 52 21.52 -6.50 -4.06
N PHE A 53 21.23 -7.80 -4.18
CA PHE A 53 19.98 -8.25 -4.78
C PHE A 53 18.78 -7.61 -4.06
N VAL A 54 18.94 -7.21 -2.80
CA VAL A 54 17.96 -6.43 -2.05
C VAL A 54 17.75 -5.04 -2.68
N GLU A 55 18.80 -4.32 -3.10
CA GLU A 55 18.61 -3.02 -3.79
C GLU A 55 17.89 -3.21 -5.14
N LEU A 56 18.18 -4.30 -5.86
CA LEU A 56 17.46 -4.63 -7.10
C LEU A 56 15.99 -4.95 -6.82
N PHE A 57 15.72 -5.73 -5.77
CA PHE A 57 14.36 -6.03 -5.32
C PHE A 57 13.61 -4.75 -4.93
N ILE A 58 14.22 -3.87 -4.13
CA ILE A 58 13.65 -2.57 -3.75
C ILE A 58 13.31 -1.75 -5.00
N LYS A 59 14.19 -1.71 -6.00
CA LYS A 59 13.90 -1.00 -7.26
C LYS A 59 12.73 -1.60 -8.02
N ARG A 60 12.53 -2.93 -8.00
CA ARG A 60 11.34 -3.58 -8.59
C ARG A 60 10.07 -3.18 -7.84
N VAL A 61 10.11 -3.23 -6.50
CA VAL A 61 9.01 -2.86 -5.61
C VAL A 61 8.59 -1.39 -5.77
N LEU A 62 9.56 -0.47 -5.93
CA LEU A 62 9.32 0.97 -6.02
C LEU A 62 9.07 1.50 -7.43
N LYS A 63 9.10 0.64 -8.45
CA LYS A 63 8.96 1.10 -9.83
C LYS A 63 7.49 1.30 -10.18
N GLU A 64 7.11 2.56 -10.29
CA GLU A 64 5.81 2.96 -10.82
C GLU A 64 5.78 2.93 -12.36
N ASN A 65 4.62 2.61 -12.91
CA ASN A 65 4.32 2.74 -14.33
C ASN A 65 3.91 4.18 -14.70
N LYS A 66 3.48 4.42 -15.94
CA LYS A 66 3.15 5.77 -16.43
C LYS A 66 1.94 6.41 -15.72
N ILE A 67 1.09 5.61 -15.09
CA ILE A 67 -0.10 6.07 -14.36
C ILE A 67 0.10 6.01 -12.84
N GLY A 68 1.33 5.80 -12.37
CA GLY A 68 1.66 5.81 -10.94
C GLY A 68 1.35 4.51 -10.20
N GLN A 69 1.12 3.40 -10.89
CA GLN A 69 0.85 2.11 -10.25
C GLN A 69 2.12 1.26 -10.09
N LEU A 70 2.17 0.48 -9.01
CA LEU A 70 3.26 -0.45 -8.70
C LEU A 70 2.96 -1.85 -9.26
N ASP A 71 3.12 -2.04 -10.57
CA ASP A 71 2.74 -3.28 -11.28
C ASP A 71 3.36 -4.54 -10.64
N TYR A 72 4.63 -4.47 -10.22
CA TYR A 72 5.30 -5.59 -9.58
C TYR A 72 4.61 -6.01 -8.28
N ILE A 73 4.22 -5.04 -7.44
CA ILE A 73 3.50 -5.29 -6.19
C ILE A 73 2.11 -5.83 -6.49
N GLU A 74 1.40 -5.25 -7.46
CA GLU A 74 0.07 -5.71 -7.85
C GLU A 74 0.09 -7.19 -8.27
N PHE A 75 1.05 -7.58 -9.12
CA PHE A 75 1.23 -8.97 -9.55
C PHE A 75 1.60 -9.89 -8.38
N THR A 76 2.64 -9.55 -7.62
CA THR A 76 3.14 -10.37 -6.51
C THR A 76 2.05 -10.62 -5.46
N LEU A 77 1.25 -9.61 -5.13
CA LEU A 77 0.18 -9.75 -4.13
C LEU A 77 -1.00 -10.56 -4.66
N ARG A 78 -1.38 -10.42 -5.93
CA ARG A 78 -2.43 -11.27 -6.52
C ARG A 78 -2.01 -12.73 -6.57
N ASP A 79 -0.75 -13.00 -6.86
CA ASP A 79 -0.19 -14.35 -6.80
C ASP A 79 -0.17 -14.90 -5.37
N CYS A 80 0.20 -14.07 -4.40
CA CYS A 80 0.13 -14.42 -2.98
C CYS A 80 -1.28 -14.88 -2.59
N VAL A 81 -2.33 -14.15 -2.99
CA VAL A 81 -3.72 -14.56 -2.73
C VAL A 81 -4.05 -15.86 -3.43
N ARG A 82 -3.65 -16.03 -4.69
CA ARG A 82 -3.92 -17.26 -5.46
C ARG A 82 -3.33 -18.49 -4.77
N GLU A 83 -2.13 -18.39 -4.23
CA GLU A 83 -1.45 -19.50 -3.55
C GLU A 83 -1.86 -19.68 -2.09
N PHE A 84 -2.80 -18.87 -1.57
CA PHE A 84 -3.25 -19.02 -0.20
C PHE A 84 -4.05 -20.33 -0.02
N PRO A 85 -3.65 -21.20 0.93
CA PRO A 85 -4.21 -22.56 1.03
C PRO A 85 -5.60 -22.62 1.68
N PHE A 86 -5.95 -21.67 2.53
CA PHE A 86 -7.21 -21.69 3.30
C PHE A 86 -8.33 -20.93 2.55
N ARG A 87 -8.92 -21.57 1.54
CA ARG A 87 -9.90 -20.94 0.63
C ARG A 87 -11.26 -20.63 1.25
N ASP A 88 -11.65 -21.35 2.30
CA ASP A 88 -12.95 -21.16 2.95
C ASP A 88 -12.95 -20.10 4.05
N CYS A 89 -11.80 -19.50 4.36
CA CYS A 89 -11.72 -18.52 5.44
C CYS A 89 -12.33 -17.16 5.04
N THR A 90 -12.75 -16.40 6.04
CA THR A 90 -13.42 -15.10 5.84
C THR A 90 -12.46 -14.08 5.23
N VAL A 91 -11.20 -14.04 5.69
CA VAL A 91 -10.21 -13.10 5.17
C VAL A 91 -9.90 -13.34 3.69
N PHE A 92 -9.80 -14.59 3.24
CA PHE A 92 -9.58 -14.91 1.84
C PHE A 92 -10.77 -14.46 0.97
N ARG A 93 -11.99 -14.83 1.37
CA ARG A 93 -13.22 -14.44 0.65
C ARG A 93 -13.34 -12.91 0.54
N GLN A 94 -13.04 -12.19 1.63
CA GLN A 94 -13.04 -10.72 1.65
C GLN A 94 -11.99 -10.12 0.70
N VAL A 95 -10.76 -10.63 0.71
CA VAL A 95 -9.68 -10.13 -0.15
C VAL A 95 -9.99 -10.40 -1.63
N VAL A 96 -10.41 -11.62 -1.98
CA VAL A 96 -10.76 -11.98 -3.36
C VAL A 96 -11.92 -11.13 -3.88
N SER A 97 -12.97 -10.94 -3.07
CA SER A 97 -14.11 -10.11 -3.44
C SER A 97 -13.71 -8.67 -3.76
N GLN A 98 -12.77 -8.08 -3.02
CA GLN A 98 -12.29 -6.72 -3.27
C GLN A 98 -11.39 -6.65 -4.51
N LEU A 99 -10.52 -7.65 -4.72
CA LEU A 99 -9.61 -7.69 -5.87
C LEU A 99 -10.30 -7.99 -7.21
N ALA A 100 -11.50 -8.60 -7.16
CA ALA A 100 -12.33 -8.94 -8.31
C ALA A 100 -13.44 -7.91 -8.60
N ALA A 101 -13.53 -6.84 -7.82
CA ALA A 101 -14.48 -5.76 -8.08
C ALA A 101 -14.23 -5.10 -9.45
N LYS A 102 -15.24 -4.43 -10.01
CA LYS A 102 -15.15 -3.75 -11.32
C LYS A 102 -14.01 -2.72 -11.35
N ASP A 103 -13.88 -1.96 -10.26
CA ASP A 103 -12.85 -0.93 -10.06
C ASP A 103 -12.10 -1.24 -8.75
N PRO A 104 -11.19 -2.24 -8.76
CA PRO A 104 -10.57 -2.71 -7.54
C PRO A 104 -9.55 -1.69 -7.03
N GLN A 105 -9.48 -1.53 -5.71
CA GLN A 105 -8.37 -0.81 -5.08
C GLN A 105 -7.05 -1.55 -5.36
N PRO A 106 -5.89 -0.86 -5.34
CA PRO A 106 -4.60 -1.51 -5.45
C PRO A 106 -4.46 -2.65 -4.44
N ALA A 107 -3.86 -3.78 -4.84
CA ALA A 107 -3.82 -4.98 -4.01
C ALA A 107 -3.17 -4.74 -2.64
N LEU A 108 -2.17 -3.85 -2.58
CA LEU A 108 -1.53 -3.44 -1.32
C LEU A 108 -2.52 -2.76 -0.36
N MET A 109 -3.45 -1.95 -0.87
CA MET A 109 -4.51 -1.33 -0.07
C MET A 109 -5.53 -2.36 0.42
N VAL A 110 -5.93 -3.31 -0.44
CA VAL A 110 -6.82 -4.41 -0.05
C VAL A 110 -6.18 -5.23 1.08
N PHE A 111 -4.91 -5.59 0.95
CA PHE A 111 -4.16 -6.31 1.99
C PHE A 111 -4.08 -5.51 3.27
N ARG A 112 -3.74 -4.23 3.18
CA ARG A 112 -3.64 -3.35 4.34
C ARG A 112 -4.96 -3.28 5.11
N ASN A 113 -6.08 -3.14 4.40
CA ASN A 113 -7.41 -3.07 4.99
C ASN A 113 -7.87 -4.40 5.59
N ALA A 114 -7.53 -5.52 4.95
CA ALA A 114 -7.82 -6.86 5.49
C ALA A 114 -7.01 -7.15 6.76
N ILE A 115 -5.75 -6.70 6.82
CA ILE A 115 -4.82 -6.99 7.91
C ILE A 115 -5.01 -6.07 9.12
N ASN A 116 -5.22 -4.78 8.88
CA ASN A 116 -5.28 -3.74 9.91
C ASN A 116 -6.70 -3.23 10.18
N GLY A 117 -7.70 -3.76 9.46
CA GLY A 117 -9.07 -3.25 9.47
C GLY A 117 -9.24 -2.03 8.57
N HIS A 118 -10.50 -1.75 8.21
CA HIS A 118 -10.85 -0.51 7.51
C HIS A 118 -10.73 0.65 8.50
N ARG A 119 -9.76 1.55 8.29
CA ARG A 119 -9.71 2.81 9.03
C ARG A 119 -10.78 3.72 8.44
N GLY A 120 -11.94 3.82 9.12
CA GLY A 120 -13.14 4.53 8.64
C GLY A 120 -13.00 6.04 8.48
N PHE A 121 -11.83 6.61 8.78
CA PHE A 121 -11.51 8.02 8.59
C PHE A 121 -10.13 8.11 7.94
N ALA A 122 -10.02 8.97 6.92
CA ALA A 122 -8.74 9.28 6.28
C ALA A 122 -7.84 9.98 7.31
N ASP A 123 -7.07 9.19 8.04
CA ASP A 123 -5.96 9.66 8.84
C ASP A 123 -5.06 10.49 7.91
N ASP A 124 -4.75 11.75 8.27
CA ASP A 124 -3.72 12.59 7.62
C ASP A 124 -2.28 12.02 7.83
N THR A 125 -2.21 10.71 8.03
CA THR A 125 -1.01 9.93 8.20
C THR A 125 -0.33 9.86 6.85
N SER A 126 0.72 10.66 6.69
CA SER A 126 1.64 10.54 5.58
C SER A 126 2.53 9.31 5.72
N TYR A 127 2.95 8.75 4.59
CA TYR A 127 3.83 7.57 4.52
C TYR A 127 5.16 7.93 3.86
N CYS A 128 6.21 7.22 4.25
CA CYS A 128 7.48 7.26 3.56
C CYS A 128 7.29 6.73 2.12
N SER A 129 7.71 7.51 1.13
CA SER A 129 7.61 7.14 -0.29
C SER A 129 8.51 5.97 -0.71
N SER A 130 9.31 5.41 0.21
CA SER A 130 10.23 4.29 -0.09
C SER A 130 9.96 3.03 0.73
N CYS A 131 9.63 3.15 2.03
CA CYS A 131 9.41 1.97 2.87
C CYS A 131 7.96 1.85 3.38
N GLY A 132 7.12 2.85 3.13
CA GLY A 132 5.72 2.82 3.56
C GLY A 132 5.52 3.01 5.07
N ASN A 133 6.56 3.28 5.86
CA ASN A 133 6.39 3.60 7.28
C ASN A 133 5.55 4.86 7.48
N GLU A 134 4.74 4.86 8.53
CA GLU A 134 3.93 5.99 8.95
C GLU A 134 4.79 7.14 9.49
N LYS A 135 4.28 8.37 9.35
CA LYS A 135 4.86 9.59 9.94
C LYS A 135 6.35 9.81 9.61
N PRO A 136 6.75 9.85 8.32
CA PRO A 136 8.10 10.21 7.94
C PRO A 136 8.44 11.67 8.31
N ASP A 137 9.62 11.87 8.89
CA ASP A 137 10.03 13.18 9.43
C ASP A 137 10.63 14.13 8.39
N LYS A 138 11.07 13.63 7.23
CA LYS A 138 11.83 14.42 6.26
C LYS A 138 11.04 14.61 4.97
N LYS A 139 11.12 15.82 4.40
CA LYS A 139 10.57 16.14 3.07
C LYS A 139 11.71 16.24 2.05
N CYS A 140 11.43 15.95 0.79
CA CYS A 140 12.38 16.27 -0.28
C CYS A 140 12.70 17.78 -0.27
N SER A 141 13.97 18.15 -0.16
CA SER A 141 14.40 19.55 -0.10
C SER A 141 14.09 20.35 -1.38
N LYS A 142 14.01 19.68 -2.54
CA LYS A 142 13.75 20.31 -3.84
C LYS A 142 12.26 20.56 -4.09
N CYS A 143 11.44 19.51 -4.05
CA CYS A 143 10.01 19.60 -4.40
C CYS A 143 9.08 19.79 -3.20
N LYS A 144 9.50 19.37 -1.99
CA LYS A 144 8.70 19.33 -0.76
C LYS A 144 7.40 18.50 -0.83
N GLN A 145 7.15 17.77 -1.94
CA GLN A 145 5.93 16.99 -2.18
C GLN A 145 5.98 15.59 -1.55
N VAL A 146 7.12 14.91 -1.61
CA VAL A 146 7.30 13.55 -1.06
C VAL A 146 8.01 13.58 0.29
N LYS A 147 7.73 12.58 1.12
CA LYS A 147 8.32 12.42 2.47
C LYS A 147 9.10 11.12 2.59
N TYR A 148 10.14 11.13 3.41
CA TYR A 148 11.04 10.01 3.69
C TYR A 148 11.36 9.91 5.18
N CYS A 149 11.62 8.70 5.66
CA CYS A 149 12.14 8.51 7.02
C CYS A 149 13.53 9.16 7.15
N ASP A 150 14.41 8.86 6.20
CA ASP A 150 15.81 9.27 6.23
C ASP A 150 16.38 9.47 4.81
N ARG A 151 17.70 9.74 4.76
CA ARG A 151 18.44 9.93 3.52
C ARG A 151 18.51 8.63 2.70
N GLU A 152 18.45 7.47 3.35
CA GLU A 152 18.59 6.18 2.69
C GLU A 152 17.31 5.83 1.93
N CYS A 153 16.14 6.04 2.54
CA CYS A 153 14.85 5.95 1.85
C CYS A 153 14.84 6.87 0.61
N GLN A 154 15.30 8.12 0.75
CA GLN A 154 15.38 9.03 -0.38
C GLN A 154 16.30 8.49 -1.49
N ARG A 155 17.49 7.97 -1.13
CA ARG A 155 18.45 7.39 -2.08
C ARG A 155 17.83 6.23 -2.86
N LEU A 156 17.15 5.32 -2.16
CA LEU A 156 16.52 4.13 -2.74
C LEU A 156 15.38 4.47 -3.71
N HIS A 157 14.60 5.51 -3.44
CA HIS A 157 13.49 5.94 -4.32
C HIS A 157 13.91 6.95 -5.40
N TRP A 158 15.09 7.57 -5.29
CA TRP A 158 15.51 8.66 -6.17
C TRP A 158 15.47 8.32 -7.66
N PHE A 159 15.73 7.06 -8.04
CA PHE A 159 15.69 6.62 -9.44
C PHE A 159 14.33 6.85 -10.12
N MET A 160 13.23 6.80 -9.36
CA MET A 160 11.89 7.15 -9.82
C MET A 160 11.60 8.62 -9.58
N HIS A 161 11.78 9.09 -8.35
CA HIS A 161 11.39 10.44 -7.96
C HIS A 161 12.06 11.54 -8.79
N LYS A 162 13.32 11.37 -9.21
CA LYS A 162 14.05 12.39 -9.99
C LYS A 162 13.34 12.80 -11.28
N LYS A 163 12.51 11.93 -11.84
CA LYS A 163 11.74 12.17 -13.07
C LYS A 163 10.61 13.18 -12.87
N THR A 164 10.06 13.25 -11.66
CA THR A 164 8.93 14.12 -11.29
C THR A 164 9.32 15.22 -10.30
N CYS A 165 10.56 15.23 -9.82
CA CYS A 165 11.04 16.17 -8.81
C CYS A 165 11.27 17.59 -9.38
N ALA A 166 10.23 18.43 -9.29
CA ALA A 166 10.27 19.85 -9.65
C ALA A 166 10.15 20.75 -8.41
N ARG A 167 10.79 21.93 -8.44
CA ARG A 167 10.62 22.93 -7.38
C ARG A 167 9.19 23.47 -7.46
N PRO A 168 8.45 23.60 -6.34
CA PRO A 168 7.13 24.22 -6.36
C PRO A 168 7.30 25.64 -6.90
N THR A 169 6.66 25.95 -8.02
CA THR A 169 6.50 27.32 -8.48
C THR A 169 5.59 28.01 -7.47
N SER A 170 6.00 29.18 -6.97
CA SER A 170 5.29 29.92 -5.91
C SER A 170 3.89 30.41 -6.30
N ASN A 171 3.36 30.00 -7.46
CA ASN A 171 2.07 30.42 -8.00
C ASN A 171 1.06 29.27 -8.23
N ALA A 172 1.33 28.04 -7.76
CA ALA A 172 0.29 27.01 -7.73
C ALA A 172 -0.51 27.16 -6.43
N THR A 173 -1.53 28.01 -6.50
CA THR A 173 -2.70 28.01 -5.62
C THR A 173 -3.12 26.59 -5.26
N ALA A 174 -3.49 26.44 -3.99
CA ALA A 174 -4.14 25.26 -3.45
C ALA A 174 -5.16 24.66 -4.43
N SER A 175 -4.86 23.48 -4.95
CA SER A 175 -5.83 22.67 -5.69
C SER A 175 -6.20 21.47 -4.84
N THR A 176 -7.35 21.63 -4.20
CA THR A 176 -8.33 20.59 -3.89
C THR A 176 -8.06 19.69 -2.68
N SER A 177 -8.06 20.30 -1.50
CA SER A 177 -8.92 19.80 -0.43
C SER A 177 -10.34 20.30 -0.72
N THR A 178 -11.27 19.41 -1.07
CA THR A 178 -12.71 19.69 -0.98
C THR A 178 -13.07 19.85 0.50
N SER A 179 -12.82 21.04 1.04
CA SER A 179 -13.54 21.54 2.20
C SER A 179 -14.79 22.22 1.67
N SER A 180 -15.88 21.45 1.57
CA SER A 180 -17.21 22.05 1.48
C SER A 180 -17.34 22.97 2.68
N ALA A 181 -17.45 24.28 2.41
CA ALA A 181 -17.89 25.23 3.39
C ALA A 181 -19.23 24.74 3.94
N LYS A 182 -19.33 24.59 5.26
CA LYS A 182 -20.60 24.39 5.94
C LYS A 182 -21.42 25.66 5.71
N GLU A 183 -22.37 25.60 4.78
CA GLU A 183 -23.55 26.45 4.89
C GLU A 183 -24.25 26.10 6.22
N PRO A 184 -24.71 27.10 6.99
CA PRO A 184 -25.48 26.82 8.19
C PRO A 184 -26.75 26.08 7.78
N ILE A 185 -26.98 24.92 8.40
CA ILE A 185 -28.19 24.12 8.20
C ILE A 185 -29.38 24.97 8.66
N ASP A 186 -30.27 25.34 7.73
CA ASP A 186 -31.50 26.04 8.07
C ASP A 186 -32.45 25.08 8.78
N THR A 187 -32.53 25.22 10.10
CA THR A 187 -33.38 24.41 10.96
C THR A 187 -34.88 24.62 10.71
N ALA A 188 -35.27 25.71 10.02
CA ALA A 188 -36.67 25.98 9.70
C ALA A 188 -37.19 25.05 8.59
N GLU A 189 -36.38 24.79 7.56
CA GLU A 189 -36.74 23.90 6.45
C GLU A 189 -36.89 22.44 6.93
N LEU A 190 -36.02 21.99 7.83
CA LEU A 190 -36.12 20.67 8.46
C LEU A 190 -37.39 20.51 9.31
N HIS A 191 -37.82 21.56 10.00
CA HIS A 191 -39.04 21.51 10.82
C HIS A 191 -40.31 21.50 9.95
N GLU A 192 -40.28 22.19 8.80
CA GLU A 192 -41.37 22.17 7.85
C GLU A 192 -41.54 20.79 7.20
N GLU A 193 -40.45 20.14 6.78
CA GLU A 193 -40.50 18.80 6.19
C GLU A 193 -40.93 17.73 7.21
N LEU A 194 -40.51 17.83 8.47
CA LEU A 194 -40.99 16.94 9.53
C LEU A 194 -42.51 17.09 9.77
N SER A 195 -43.03 18.31 9.67
CA SER A 195 -44.46 18.57 9.83
C SER A 195 -45.29 17.92 8.72
N LYS A 196 -44.82 17.97 7.47
CA LYS A 196 -45.49 17.35 6.31
C LYS A 196 -45.56 15.83 6.41
N ILE A 197 -44.50 15.21 6.94
CA ILE A 197 -44.41 13.75 7.13
C ILE A 197 -45.28 13.26 8.29
N THR A 198 -45.44 14.07 9.34
CA THR A 198 -46.22 13.68 10.54
C THR A 198 -47.74 13.81 10.33
N THR A 199 -48.18 14.52 9.29
CA THR A 199 -49.59 14.71 8.94
C THR A 199 -50.09 13.86 7.77
N SER A 200 -49.33 12.83 7.35
CA SER A 200 -49.78 11.83 6.36
C SER A 200 -50.01 10.45 6.99
#